data_AF-A0A199VK46-F1
#
_entry.id   AF-A0A199VK46-F1
#
_cell.length_a   1.000
_cell.length_b   1.000
_cell.length_c   1.000
_cell.angle_alpha   90.00
_cell.angle_beta   90.00
_cell.angle_gamma   90.00
#
_symmetry.space_group_name_H-M   'P 1'
#
loop_
_entity.id
_entity.type
_entity.pdbx_description
1 polymer ?
#
loop_
_entity_poly.entity_id
_entity_poly.type
_entity_poly.pdbx_seq_one_letter_code
_entity_poly.pdbx_strand_id
1 'polypeptide(L)'
;MASPPTPLRAPEHQVAGHQAAEGQLGPLVDGAGLFFKPLQGDGRGDDEVSFYTLVSSLPSSSSFFPSFHGTRLLPASDGSGPHPHLALEDLVAEFSNPAIVDIKIGSRTWYPQASEDYIRKCFEKDQRTTSASLGFRISGIQIRDGSGAWKPDRGEIRRFSPRDVRIALRRFVSSDPRSDPDRALAAAVYGGADGVLAKLGELKRWFEEQTLFHFNSVSVLVVYERDEGATLGKGKVKVKLVDFAHVVEGKGVIDHNFLGGLCSLIRFISDVLTGLDENCI
;
A
#
# COMPACT_ATOMS: atom_id res chain seq x y z
N MET A 1 -21.00 29.91 -9.78
CA MET A 1 -20.57 29.90 -8.36
C MET A 1 -19.90 28.56 -8.13
N ALA A 2 -18.66 28.53 -7.65
CA ALA A 2 -18.03 27.27 -7.26
C ALA A 2 -18.82 26.66 -6.10
N SER A 3 -19.09 25.36 -6.14
CA SER A 3 -19.65 24.64 -5.01
C SER A 3 -18.82 24.93 -3.74
N PRO A 4 -19.43 25.09 -2.57
CA PRO A 4 -18.66 25.26 -1.33
C PRO A 4 -17.69 24.07 -1.18
N PRO A 5 -16.45 24.30 -0.71
CA PRO A 5 -15.47 23.23 -0.56
C PRO A 5 -16.04 22.16 0.38
N THR A 6 -16.04 20.93 -0.09
CA THR A 6 -16.44 19.76 0.70
C THR A 6 -15.62 19.72 1.99
N PRO A 7 -16.25 19.50 3.16
CA PRO A 7 -15.51 19.41 4.42
C PRO A 7 -14.53 18.24 4.39
N LEU A 8 -13.31 18.49 4.87
CA LEU A 8 -12.29 17.45 5.04
C LEU A 8 -12.77 16.42 6.07
N ARG A 9 -12.52 15.14 5.79
CA ARG A 9 -12.92 14.02 6.65
C ARG A 9 -11.84 12.95 6.71
N ALA A 10 -11.87 12.11 7.74
CA ALA A 10 -11.00 10.95 7.81
C ALA A 10 -11.31 9.97 6.65
N PRO A 11 -10.30 9.36 6.00
CA PRO A 11 -10.53 8.37 4.96
C PRO A 11 -11.12 7.09 5.52
N GLU A 12 -12.29 6.71 5.01
CA GLU A 12 -13.05 5.55 5.49
C GLU A 12 -12.34 4.20 5.25
N HIS A 13 -11.57 4.11 4.17
CA HIS A 13 -10.97 2.86 3.72
C HIS A 13 -9.48 2.72 4.03
N GLN A 14 -8.97 3.50 4.99
CA GLN A 14 -7.57 3.41 5.38
C GLN A 14 -7.27 2.09 6.10
N VAL A 15 -6.32 1.30 5.58
CA VAL A 15 -5.96 -0.02 6.11
C VAL A 15 -4.65 -0.06 6.88
N ALA A 16 -3.76 0.90 6.66
CA ALA A 16 -2.43 0.99 7.28
C ALA A 16 -2.04 2.45 7.55
N GLY A 17 -0.93 2.66 8.26
CA GLY A 17 -0.44 3.98 8.64
C GLY A 17 -1.10 4.56 9.90
N HIS A 18 -0.99 5.88 10.10
CA HIS A 18 -1.67 6.61 11.18
C HIS A 18 -3.09 6.93 10.76
N GLN A 19 -4.08 6.67 11.61
CA GLN A 19 -5.49 6.95 11.32
C GLN A 19 -5.91 8.24 12.02
N ALA A 20 -6.74 9.03 11.34
CA ALA A 20 -7.37 10.23 11.92
C ALA A 20 -8.54 9.79 12.82
N ALA A 21 -8.23 9.28 14.00
CA ALA A 21 -9.19 8.77 14.97
C ALA A 21 -8.71 9.00 16.40
N GLU A 22 -9.65 9.10 17.34
CA GLU A 22 -9.35 9.15 18.79
C GLU A 22 -8.34 10.25 19.20
N GLY A 23 -8.38 11.40 18.53
CA GLY A 23 -7.46 12.51 18.79
C GLY A 23 -6.03 12.27 18.29
N GLN A 24 -5.82 11.29 17.41
CA GLN A 24 -4.55 11.07 16.74
C GLN A 24 -4.49 11.81 15.39
N LEU A 25 -3.32 12.39 15.12
CA LEU A 25 -3.03 12.98 13.82
C LEU A 25 -2.99 11.88 12.74
N GLY A 26 -3.78 12.08 11.70
CA GLY A 26 -3.89 11.15 10.58
C GLY A 26 -4.34 11.86 9.30
N PRO A 27 -4.46 11.12 8.20
CA PRO A 27 -4.80 11.69 6.91
C PRO A 27 -6.25 12.15 6.84
N LEU A 28 -6.49 13.04 5.89
CA LEU A 28 -7.80 13.57 5.55
C LEU A 28 -8.06 13.40 4.05
N VAL A 29 -9.32 13.40 3.63
CA VAL A 29 -9.74 13.45 2.23
C VAL A 29 -10.74 14.58 2.02
N ASP A 30 -10.75 15.19 0.83
CA ASP A 30 -11.75 16.19 0.45
C ASP A 30 -13.01 15.60 -0.19
N GLY A 31 -13.01 14.31 -0.53
CA GLY A 31 -14.11 13.69 -1.29
C GLY A 31 -14.22 14.19 -2.74
N ALA A 32 -13.26 14.98 -3.22
CA ALA A 32 -13.11 15.44 -4.60
C ALA A 32 -11.91 14.79 -5.30
N GLY A 33 -11.25 13.83 -4.66
CA GLY A 33 -10.17 13.02 -5.22
C GLY A 33 -8.79 13.33 -4.67
N LEU A 34 -8.66 14.13 -3.60
CA LEU A 34 -7.39 14.35 -2.91
C LEU A 34 -7.33 13.70 -1.53
N PHE A 35 -6.17 13.10 -1.27
CA PHE A 35 -5.75 12.54 0.00
C PHE A 35 -4.65 13.42 0.61
N PHE A 36 -4.89 13.93 1.80
CA PHE A 36 -3.98 14.78 2.55
C PHE A 36 -3.29 13.98 3.64
N LYS A 37 -2.02 13.65 3.42
CA LYS A 37 -1.19 12.94 4.40
C LYS A 37 -0.47 13.96 5.29
N PRO A 38 -0.67 13.99 6.62
CA PRO A 38 0.06 14.90 7.49
C PRO A 38 1.55 14.62 7.39
N LEU A 39 2.35 15.67 7.25
CA LEU A 39 3.80 15.54 7.23
C LEU A 39 4.27 15.02 8.59
N GLN A 40 5.08 13.97 8.56
CA GLN A 40 5.64 13.35 9.76
C GLN A 40 6.82 14.18 10.26
N GLY A 41 7.00 14.22 11.59
CA GLY A 41 8.16 14.84 12.22
C GLY A 41 9.48 14.10 11.92
N ASP A 42 10.57 14.67 12.43
CA ASP A 42 11.95 14.17 12.31
C ASP A 42 12.47 14.10 10.86
N GLY A 43 12.07 15.06 10.01
CA GLY A 43 12.48 15.14 8.60
C GLY A 43 11.76 14.18 7.65
N ARG A 44 11.07 13.15 8.17
CA ARG A 44 10.37 12.14 7.37
C ARG A 44 9.33 12.70 6.41
N GLY A 45 8.58 13.73 6.84
CA GLY A 45 7.63 14.42 5.98
C GLY A 45 8.33 15.16 4.83
N ASP A 46 9.44 15.82 5.12
CA ASP A 46 10.22 16.58 4.14
C ASP A 46 10.91 15.65 3.13
N ASP A 47 11.40 14.49 3.58
CA ASP A 47 11.96 13.45 2.73
C ASP A 47 10.90 12.92 1.74
N GLU A 48 9.68 12.67 2.21
CA GLU A 48 8.58 12.21 1.36
C GLU A 48 8.16 13.29 0.34
N VAL A 49 8.08 14.56 0.75
CA VAL A 49 7.82 15.69 -0.17
C VAL A 49 8.92 15.79 -1.24
N SER A 50 10.18 15.66 -0.83
CA SER A 50 11.33 15.75 -1.73
C SER A 50 11.31 14.63 -2.77
N PHE A 51 10.99 13.40 -2.33
CA PHE A 51 10.81 12.27 -3.24
C PHE A 51 9.70 12.54 -4.26
N TYR A 52 8.50 12.93 -3.81
CA TYR A 52 7.38 13.21 -4.72
C TYR A 52 7.68 14.35 -5.71
N THR A 53 8.33 15.41 -5.24
CA THR A 53 8.76 16.53 -6.09
C THR A 53 9.69 16.03 -7.19
N LEU A 54 10.67 15.21 -6.84
CA LEU A 54 11.61 14.62 -7.80
C LEU A 54 10.89 13.72 -8.81
N VAL A 55 10.11 12.72 -8.36
CA VAL A 55 9.49 11.75 -9.29
C VAL A 55 8.37 12.33 -10.14
N SER A 56 7.70 13.39 -9.67
CA SER A 56 6.71 14.12 -10.48
C SER A 56 7.29 14.81 -11.71
N SER A 57 8.61 15.06 -11.70
CA SER A 57 9.34 15.64 -12.84
C SER A 57 9.86 14.58 -13.82
N LEU A 58 9.79 13.29 -13.48
CA LEU A 58 10.31 12.19 -14.30
C LEU A 58 9.23 11.65 -15.26
N PRO A 59 9.46 11.62 -16.59
CA PRO A 59 8.47 11.16 -17.56
C PRO A 59 8.05 9.69 -17.44
N SER A 60 8.94 8.83 -16.93
CA SER A 60 8.84 7.37 -17.07
C SER A 60 8.29 6.63 -15.84
N SER A 61 8.04 7.32 -14.72
CA SER A 61 7.69 6.67 -13.44
C SER A 61 6.33 7.07 -12.86
N SER A 62 5.56 7.91 -13.57
CA SER A 62 4.29 8.45 -13.06
C SER A 62 3.22 7.38 -12.79
N SER A 63 3.27 6.24 -13.49
CA SER A 63 2.25 5.19 -13.33
C SER A 63 2.33 4.45 -11.99
N PHE A 64 3.50 4.38 -11.35
CA PHE A 64 3.68 3.64 -10.10
C PHE A 64 3.32 4.45 -8.84
N PHE A 65 3.25 5.77 -8.95
CA PHE A 65 3.05 6.66 -7.80
C PHE A 65 1.66 7.30 -7.81
N PRO A 66 1.08 7.65 -6.65
CA PRO A 66 -0.03 8.59 -6.58
C PRO A 66 0.37 9.93 -7.18
N SER A 67 -0.56 10.59 -7.86
CA SER A 67 -0.31 11.94 -8.38
C SER A 67 -0.01 12.92 -7.23
N PHE A 68 1.00 13.76 -7.39
CA PHE A 68 1.43 14.73 -6.37
C PHE A 68 0.89 16.14 -6.70
N HIS A 69 0.24 16.78 -5.73
CA HIS A 69 -0.43 18.08 -5.90
C HIS A 69 0.20 19.19 -5.03
N GLY A 70 1.42 18.96 -4.55
CA GLY A 70 2.15 19.87 -3.67
C GLY A 70 1.81 19.64 -2.19
N THR A 71 2.19 20.61 -1.36
CA THR A 71 1.85 20.64 0.07
C THR A 71 0.75 21.66 0.35
N ARG A 72 0.01 21.46 1.44
CA ARG A 72 -1.07 22.33 1.92
C ARG A 72 -1.00 22.46 3.44
N LEU A 73 -1.26 23.66 3.94
CA LEU A 73 -1.46 23.88 5.38
C LEU A 73 -2.95 23.71 5.68
N LEU A 74 -3.32 22.71 6.47
CA LEU A 74 -4.70 22.35 6.76
C LEU A 74 -4.91 22.19 8.28
N PRO A 75 -6.15 22.31 8.79
CA PRO A 75 -6.45 21.93 10.16
C PRO A 75 -6.07 20.45 10.41
N ALA A 76 -5.29 20.21 11.46
CA ALA A 76 -4.89 18.89 11.90
C ALA A 76 -6.10 18.07 12.37
N SER A 77 -6.11 16.78 12.06
CA SER A 77 -7.22 15.89 12.42
C SER A 77 -7.37 15.64 13.93
N ASP A 78 -6.32 15.89 14.70
CA ASP A 78 -6.29 15.81 16.17
C ASP A 78 -6.73 17.11 16.85
N GLY A 79 -7.02 18.17 16.08
CA GLY A 79 -7.40 19.48 16.61
C GLY A 79 -6.22 20.32 17.11
N SER A 80 -4.97 19.96 16.82
CA SER A 80 -3.79 20.71 17.27
C SER A 80 -3.57 22.06 16.55
N GLY A 81 -4.45 22.42 15.62
CA GLY A 81 -4.35 23.63 14.79
C GLY A 81 -3.83 23.34 13.38
N PRO A 82 -3.33 24.36 12.66
CA PRO A 82 -2.80 24.16 11.30
C PRO A 82 -1.56 23.24 11.28
N HIS A 83 -1.57 22.23 10.43
CA HIS A 83 -0.47 21.28 10.23
C HIS A 83 -0.19 21.11 8.72
N PRO A 84 1.07 21.00 8.29
CA PRO A 84 1.40 20.79 6.89
C PRO A 84 1.05 19.36 6.44
N HIS A 85 0.43 19.26 5.27
CA HIS A 85 0.03 18.01 4.65
C HIS A 85 0.59 17.91 3.24
N LEU A 86 0.95 16.69 2.85
CA LEU A 86 1.21 16.29 1.47
C LEU A 86 -0.13 16.04 0.78
N ALA A 87 -0.40 16.70 -0.35
CA ALA A 87 -1.61 16.48 -1.14
C ALA A 87 -1.34 15.48 -2.27
N LEU A 88 -2.03 14.34 -2.24
CA LEU A 88 -1.88 13.23 -3.17
C LEU A 88 -3.21 12.87 -3.83
N GLU A 89 -3.17 12.15 -4.95
CA GLU A 89 -4.34 11.45 -5.50
C GLU A 89 -4.96 10.54 -4.42
N ASP A 90 -6.25 10.67 -4.19
CA ASP A 90 -7.02 9.68 -3.45
C ASP A 90 -7.25 8.45 -4.33
N LEU A 91 -6.44 7.42 -4.07
CA LEU A 91 -6.45 6.19 -4.86
C LEU A 91 -7.79 5.45 -4.80
N VAL A 92 -8.59 5.66 -3.76
CA VAL A 92 -9.86 4.95 -3.55
C VAL A 92 -11.09 5.77 -3.95
N ALA A 93 -10.92 7.05 -4.33
CA ALA A 93 -12.06 7.95 -4.59
C ALA A 93 -12.99 7.51 -5.74
N GLU A 94 -12.48 6.75 -6.71
CA GLU A 94 -13.28 6.24 -7.83
C GLU A 94 -13.98 4.90 -7.55
N PHE A 95 -13.77 4.33 -6.36
CA PHE A 95 -14.29 3.02 -5.98
C PHE A 95 -15.49 3.18 -5.04
N SER A 96 -16.57 2.47 -5.36
CA SER A 96 -17.78 2.41 -4.53
C SER A 96 -17.63 1.39 -3.39
N ASN A 97 -17.02 0.24 -3.68
CA ASN A 97 -16.82 -0.85 -2.74
C ASN A 97 -15.38 -1.41 -2.83
N PRO A 98 -14.37 -0.62 -2.44
CA PRO A 98 -12.97 -1.01 -2.62
C PRO A 98 -12.57 -2.17 -1.70
N ALA A 99 -11.93 -3.17 -2.29
CA ALA A 99 -11.07 -4.11 -1.57
C ALA A 99 -9.62 -3.60 -1.63
N ILE A 100 -8.97 -3.49 -0.47
CA ILE A 100 -7.67 -2.83 -0.33
C ILE A 100 -6.70 -3.71 0.47
N VAL A 101 -5.47 -3.85 -0.02
CA VAL A 101 -4.36 -4.42 0.74
C VAL A 101 -3.11 -3.56 0.64
N ASP A 102 -2.50 -3.27 1.79
CA ASP A 102 -1.20 -2.62 1.92
C ASP A 102 -0.15 -3.68 2.22
N ILE A 103 0.83 -3.83 1.32
CA ILE A 103 1.87 -4.84 1.42
C ILE A 103 3.23 -4.13 1.48
N LYS A 104 3.88 -4.19 2.63
CA LYS A 104 5.19 -3.59 2.82
C LYS A 104 6.28 -4.51 2.26
N ILE A 105 7.11 -3.98 1.38
CA ILE A 105 8.11 -4.74 0.63
C ILE A 105 9.50 -4.57 1.24
N GLY A 106 10.30 -5.63 1.20
CA GLY A 106 11.65 -5.69 1.72
C GLY A 106 11.80 -6.72 2.84
N SER A 107 12.93 -7.45 2.82
CA SER A 107 13.37 -8.33 3.91
C SER A 107 13.77 -7.57 5.16
N ARG A 108 14.20 -6.32 4.96
CA ARG A 108 14.42 -5.30 5.97
C ARG A 108 13.68 -4.02 5.61
N THR A 109 13.25 -3.30 6.63
CA THR A 109 12.61 -1.98 6.50
C THR A 109 13.49 -0.82 6.99
N TRP A 110 14.74 -1.13 7.37
CA TRP A 110 15.78 -0.16 7.72
C TRP A 110 16.86 -0.05 6.64
N TYR A 111 17.61 1.05 6.69
CA TYR A 111 18.74 1.33 5.81
C TYR A 111 19.98 1.73 6.63
N PRO A 112 21.21 1.54 6.10
CA PRO A 112 22.44 1.69 6.89
C PRO A 112 22.66 3.07 7.52
N GLN A 113 22.12 4.13 6.90
CA GLN A 113 22.28 5.51 7.36
C GLN A 113 21.21 5.92 8.39
N ALA A 114 20.24 5.06 8.69
CA ALA A 114 19.23 5.36 9.69
C ALA A 114 19.83 5.37 11.10
N SER A 115 19.16 6.03 12.04
CA SER A 115 19.59 6.01 13.44
C SER A 115 19.57 4.60 14.04
N GLU A 116 20.44 4.33 15.01
CA GLU A 116 20.51 3.03 15.68
C GLU A 116 19.17 2.61 16.29
N ASP A 117 18.44 3.57 16.88
CA ASP A 117 17.11 3.34 17.43
C ASP A 117 16.10 2.93 16.35
N TYR A 118 16.16 3.56 15.18
CA TYR A 118 15.32 3.19 14.05
C TYR A 118 15.67 1.80 13.52
N ILE A 119 16.96 1.51 13.33
CA ILE A 119 17.45 0.19 12.90
C ILE A 119 16.97 -0.88 13.87
N ARG A 120 17.18 -0.72 15.17
CA ARG A 120 16.75 -1.67 16.22
C ARG A 120 15.24 -1.91 16.16
N LYS A 121 14.45 -0.83 16.14
CA LYS A 121 12.98 -0.90 16.06
C LYS A 121 12.47 -1.62 14.81
N CYS A 122 13.08 -1.33 13.65
CA CYS A 122 12.69 -1.96 12.39
C CYS A 122 13.13 -3.42 12.36
N PHE A 123 14.37 -3.72 12.75
CA PHE A 123 14.90 -5.08 12.84
C PHE A 123 14.03 -5.98 13.73
N GLU A 124 13.68 -5.55 14.94
CA GLU A 124 12.81 -6.33 15.84
C GLU A 124 11.44 -6.61 15.22
N LYS A 125 10.88 -5.63 14.50
CA LYS A 125 9.59 -5.78 13.81
C LYS A 125 9.70 -6.71 12.61
N ASP A 126 10.76 -6.58 11.82
CA ASP A 126 10.97 -7.38 10.62
C ASP A 126 11.15 -8.85 10.98
N GLN A 127 11.85 -9.16 12.08
CA GLN A 127 12.03 -10.51 12.62
C GLN A 127 10.73 -11.14 13.15
N ARG A 128 9.82 -10.33 13.68
CA ARG A 128 8.53 -10.80 14.23
C ARG A 128 7.42 -10.88 13.19
N THR A 129 7.69 -10.52 11.95
CA THR A 129 6.71 -10.52 10.86
C THR A 129 7.23 -11.35 9.69
N THR A 130 6.44 -11.47 8.64
CA THR A 130 6.85 -12.14 7.40
C THR A 130 7.87 -11.37 6.57
N SER A 131 8.25 -10.13 6.95
CA SER A 131 9.29 -9.40 6.24
C SER A 131 10.60 -10.18 6.20
N ALA A 132 11.11 -10.64 7.35
CA ALA A 132 12.40 -11.36 7.37
C ALA A 132 12.37 -12.68 6.58
N SER A 133 11.25 -13.41 6.57
CA SER A 133 11.14 -14.73 5.95
C SER A 133 10.67 -14.72 4.50
N LEU A 134 9.82 -13.78 4.11
CA LEU A 134 9.23 -13.69 2.77
C LEU A 134 9.77 -12.53 1.94
N GLY A 135 10.46 -11.57 2.55
CA GLY A 135 10.82 -10.33 1.89
C GLY A 135 9.65 -9.34 1.74
N PHE A 136 8.49 -9.61 2.35
CA PHE A 136 7.37 -8.69 2.43
C PHE A 136 6.43 -9.06 3.58
N ARG A 137 5.55 -8.14 3.98
CA ARG A 137 4.44 -8.41 4.92
C ARG A 137 3.19 -7.66 4.52
N ILE A 138 2.02 -8.23 4.81
CA ILE A 138 0.77 -7.47 4.82
C ILE A 138 0.84 -6.50 6.02
N SER A 139 0.58 -5.22 5.78
CA SER A 139 0.53 -4.19 6.84
C SER A 139 -0.89 -3.75 7.16
N GLY A 140 -1.83 -4.01 6.25
CA GLY A 140 -3.24 -3.72 6.37
C GLY A 140 -4.02 -4.41 5.26
N ILE A 141 -5.23 -4.88 5.56
CA ILE A 141 -6.13 -5.44 4.55
C ILE A 141 -7.58 -5.14 4.95
N GLN A 142 -8.40 -4.78 3.97
CA GLN A 142 -9.83 -4.57 4.15
C GLN A 142 -10.56 -5.08 2.93
N ILE A 143 -11.55 -5.95 3.16
CA ILE A 143 -12.43 -6.47 2.12
C ILE A 143 -13.86 -6.23 2.60
N ARG A 144 -14.62 -5.43 1.86
CA ARG A 144 -16.04 -5.21 2.15
C ARG A 144 -16.92 -6.23 1.45
N ASP A 145 -18.01 -6.58 2.10
CA ASP A 145 -19.14 -7.30 1.54
C ASP A 145 -20.44 -6.58 1.93
N GLY A 146 -21.57 -6.95 1.33
CA GLY A 146 -22.88 -6.36 1.60
C GLY A 146 -23.36 -6.43 3.06
N SER A 147 -22.60 -7.07 3.96
CA SER A 147 -22.92 -7.21 5.37
C SER A 147 -21.85 -6.63 6.31
N GLY A 148 -20.79 -5.98 5.82
CA GLY A 148 -19.71 -5.43 6.63
C GLY A 148 -18.33 -5.48 5.98
N ALA A 149 -17.26 -5.38 6.78
CA ALA A 149 -15.88 -5.45 6.30
C ALA A 149 -15.07 -6.49 7.08
N TRP A 150 -14.42 -7.40 6.36
CA TRP A 150 -13.32 -8.17 6.93
C TRP A 150 -12.07 -7.28 6.99
N LYS A 151 -11.69 -6.88 8.19
CA LYS A 151 -10.56 -6.00 8.49
C LYS A 151 -9.88 -6.44 9.79
N PRO A 152 -8.94 -7.41 9.72
CA PRO A 152 -8.14 -7.82 10.86
C PRO A 152 -7.42 -6.63 11.50
N ASP A 153 -7.25 -6.65 12.82
CA ASP A 153 -6.52 -5.59 13.50
C ASP A 153 -5.01 -5.67 13.24
N ARG A 154 -4.30 -4.58 13.49
CA ARG A 154 -2.86 -4.49 13.22
C ARG A 154 -2.02 -5.49 14.02
N GLY A 155 -2.44 -5.84 15.23
CA GLY A 155 -1.81 -6.84 16.08
C GLY A 155 -1.97 -8.25 15.53
N GLU A 156 -3.15 -8.58 15.02
CA GLU A 156 -3.44 -9.83 14.31
C GLU A 156 -2.56 -9.97 13.05
N ILE A 157 -2.60 -8.96 12.16
CA ILE A 157 -1.83 -8.96 10.90
C ILE A 157 -0.32 -9.15 11.16
N ARG A 158 0.21 -8.52 12.22
CA ARG A 158 1.63 -8.66 12.58
C ARG A 158 2.04 -10.08 12.97
N ARG A 159 1.10 -10.93 13.36
CA ARG A 159 1.35 -12.32 13.74
C ARG A 159 1.17 -13.31 12.59
N PHE A 160 0.79 -12.84 11.40
CA PHE A 160 0.64 -13.69 10.24
C PHE A 160 1.93 -14.46 9.96
N SER A 161 1.79 -15.78 9.86
CA SER A 161 2.78 -16.69 9.30
C SER A 161 2.76 -16.63 7.76
N PRO A 162 3.73 -17.26 7.07
CA PRO A 162 3.64 -17.44 5.62
C PRO A 162 2.36 -18.10 5.14
N ARG A 163 1.79 -19.02 5.92
CA ARG A 163 0.50 -19.66 5.61
C ARG A 163 -0.64 -18.66 5.70
N ASP A 164 -0.68 -17.86 6.76
CA ASP A 164 -1.72 -16.83 6.94
C ASP A 164 -1.67 -15.78 5.83
N VAL A 165 -0.47 -15.41 5.37
CA VAL A 165 -0.29 -14.52 4.21
C VAL A 165 -0.93 -15.12 2.94
N ARG A 166 -0.72 -16.42 2.65
CA ARG A 166 -1.37 -17.07 1.50
C ARG A 166 -2.89 -17.05 1.64
N ILE A 167 -3.40 -17.40 2.80
CA ILE A 167 -4.85 -17.39 3.08
C ILE A 167 -5.42 -15.98 2.93
N ALA A 168 -4.72 -14.96 3.42
CA ALA A 168 -5.15 -13.56 3.30
C ALA A 168 -5.15 -13.07 1.84
N LEU A 169 -4.13 -13.42 1.04
CA LEU A 169 -4.09 -13.11 -0.40
C LEU A 169 -5.17 -13.87 -1.18
N ARG A 170 -5.45 -15.14 -0.84
CA ARG A 170 -6.58 -15.88 -1.41
C ARG A 170 -7.91 -15.22 -1.05
N ARG A 171 -8.11 -14.90 0.22
CA ARG A 171 -9.30 -14.20 0.72
C ARG A 171 -9.51 -12.85 0.05
N PHE A 172 -8.44 -12.13 -0.29
CA PHE A 172 -8.50 -10.87 -1.03
C PHE A 172 -9.23 -10.98 -2.37
N VAL A 173 -9.23 -12.17 -2.98
CA VAL A 173 -9.88 -12.46 -4.27
C VAL A 173 -10.97 -13.55 -4.15
N SER A 174 -11.51 -13.73 -2.93
CA SER A 174 -12.61 -14.66 -2.66
C SER A 174 -13.97 -14.06 -3.00
N SER A 175 -14.91 -14.86 -3.45
CA SER A 175 -16.32 -14.44 -3.58
C SER A 175 -16.96 -14.14 -2.22
N ASP A 176 -16.53 -14.81 -1.16
CA ASP A 176 -16.97 -14.59 0.22
C ASP A 176 -15.75 -14.45 1.16
N PRO A 177 -15.49 -13.26 1.72
CA PRO A 177 -14.35 -13.04 2.62
C PRO A 177 -14.58 -13.59 4.04
N ARG A 178 -15.79 -14.03 4.38
CA ARG A 178 -16.13 -14.50 5.75
C ARG A 178 -15.95 -16.00 5.94
N SER A 179 -15.95 -16.75 4.85
CA SER A 179 -15.83 -18.20 4.83
C SER A 179 -14.39 -18.65 4.55
N ASP A 180 -14.21 -19.96 4.35
CA ASP A 180 -12.98 -20.48 3.76
C ASP A 180 -12.79 -19.86 2.37
N PRO A 181 -11.67 -19.17 2.10
CA PRO A 181 -11.57 -18.33 0.92
C PRO A 181 -11.42 -19.16 -0.35
N ASP A 182 -12.31 -18.90 -1.32
CA ASP A 182 -12.14 -19.37 -2.69
C ASP A 182 -11.23 -18.42 -3.48
N ARG A 183 -11.09 -18.68 -4.79
CA ARG A 183 -10.32 -17.86 -5.73
C ARG A 183 -11.16 -17.31 -6.88
N ALA A 184 -12.46 -17.12 -6.65
CA ALA A 184 -13.41 -16.77 -7.70
C ALA A 184 -13.02 -15.51 -8.48
N LEU A 185 -12.35 -14.55 -7.83
CA LEU A 185 -11.94 -13.28 -8.43
C LEU A 185 -10.50 -13.28 -8.93
N ALA A 186 -9.73 -14.35 -8.68
CA ALA A 186 -8.30 -14.35 -8.92
C ALA A 186 -7.95 -14.07 -10.38
N ALA A 187 -8.66 -14.71 -11.32
CA ALA A 187 -8.42 -14.51 -12.76
C ALA A 187 -8.65 -13.05 -13.20
N ALA A 188 -9.64 -12.38 -12.61
CA ALA A 188 -10.03 -11.03 -12.99
C ALA A 188 -9.20 -9.93 -12.28
N VAL A 189 -8.80 -10.18 -11.03
CA VAL A 189 -8.02 -9.23 -10.22
C VAL A 189 -6.52 -9.43 -10.41
N TYR A 190 -6.03 -10.67 -10.29
CA TYR A 190 -4.60 -10.98 -10.37
C TYR A 190 -4.13 -11.24 -11.80
N GLY A 191 -4.97 -11.88 -12.62
CA GLY A 191 -4.67 -12.22 -14.01
C GLY A 191 -4.99 -11.11 -15.02
N GLY A 192 -4.70 -11.37 -16.30
CA GLY A 192 -4.96 -10.43 -17.40
C GLY A 192 -3.91 -9.34 -17.57
N ALA A 193 -4.00 -8.59 -18.67
CA ALA A 193 -3.05 -7.53 -19.02
C ALA A 193 -3.12 -6.32 -18.08
N ASP A 194 -4.29 -6.09 -17.46
CA ASP A 194 -4.53 -5.00 -16.51
C ASP A 194 -4.62 -5.48 -15.05
N GLY A 195 -4.32 -6.75 -14.78
CA GLY A 195 -4.35 -7.33 -13.44
C GLY A 195 -3.14 -6.95 -12.60
N VAL A 196 -3.17 -7.38 -11.33
CA VAL A 196 -2.10 -7.13 -10.37
C VAL A 196 -0.75 -7.68 -10.86
N LEU A 197 -0.71 -8.90 -11.42
CA LEU A 197 0.56 -9.51 -11.84
C LEU A 197 1.22 -8.76 -13.01
N ALA A 198 0.43 -8.26 -13.97
CA ALA A 198 0.96 -7.47 -15.08
C ALA A 198 1.59 -6.15 -14.58
N LYS A 199 0.89 -5.43 -13.71
CA LYS A 199 1.38 -4.17 -13.11
C LYS A 199 2.60 -4.39 -12.20
N LEU A 200 2.62 -5.45 -11.40
CA LEU A 200 3.80 -5.81 -10.62
C LEU A 200 4.97 -6.26 -11.52
N GLY A 201 4.69 -6.87 -12.67
CA GLY A 201 5.70 -7.20 -13.68
C GLY A 201 6.34 -5.96 -14.31
N GLU A 202 5.56 -4.91 -14.58
CA GLU A 202 6.07 -3.60 -14.99
C GLU A 202 6.94 -2.97 -13.91
N LEU A 203 6.45 -2.97 -12.67
CA LEU A 203 7.20 -2.47 -11.52
C LEU A 203 8.51 -3.22 -11.34
N LYS A 204 8.49 -4.56 -11.46
CA LYS A 204 9.68 -5.41 -11.37
C LYS A 204 10.70 -5.02 -12.43
N ARG A 205 10.29 -4.87 -13.69
CA ARG A 205 11.18 -4.44 -14.78
C ARG A 205 11.83 -3.09 -14.47
N TRP A 206 11.06 -2.14 -13.95
CA TRP A 206 11.61 -0.85 -13.51
C TRP A 206 12.66 -1.01 -12.39
N PHE A 207 12.40 -1.85 -11.39
CA PHE A 207 13.35 -2.13 -10.31
C PHE A 207 14.59 -2.95 -10.73
N GLU A 208 14.53 -3.65 -11.86
CA GLU A 208 15.69 -4.36 -12.43
C GLU A 208 16.68 -3.40 -13.12
N GLU A 209 16.22 -2.21 -13.53
CA GLU A 209 17.01 -1.24 -14.28
C GLU A 209 17.37 0.01 -13.47
N GLN A 210 16.42 0.50 -12.66
CA GLN A 210 16.64 1.75 -11.92
C GLN A 210 17.68 1.55 -10.80
N THR A 211 18.55 2.53 -10.66
CA THR A 211 19.60 2.56 -9.62
C THR A 211 19.63 3.88 -8.87
N LEU A 212 18.57 4.68 -9.02
CA LEU A 212 18.45 6.02 -8.45
C LEU A 212 18.00 5.97 -6.99
N PHE A 213 17.20 4.97 -6.65
CA PHE A 213 16.49 4.92 -5.37
C PHE A 213 16.56 3.53 -4.73
N HIS A 214 16.76 3.50 -3.41
CA HIS A 214 16.47 2.35 -2.57
C HIS A 214 15.25 2.66 -1.70
N PHE A 215 14.23 1.81 -1.81
CA PHE A 215 12.92 1.95 -1.20
C PHE A 215 12.87 1.15 0.11
N ASN A 216 12.99 1.84 1.24
CA ASN A 216 12.90 1.21 2.55
C ASN A 216 11.56 1.52 3.20
N SER A 217 10.93 0.54 3.83
CA SER A 217 9.63 0.71 4.49
C SER A 217 8.51 1.24 3.56
N VAL A 218 8.64 1.02 2.25
CA VAL A 218 7.65 1.38 1.22
C VAL A 218 6.68 0.23 1.02
N SER A 219 5.42 0.54 0.73
CA SER A 219 4.38 -0.45 0.47
C SER A 219 3.92 -0.44 -0.99
N VAL A 220 3.53 -1.60 -1.49
CA VAL A 220 2.63 -1.76 -2.63
C VAL A 220 1.20 -1.75 -2.08
N LEU A 221 0.41 -0.76 -2.50
CA LEU A 221 -1.02 -0.70 -2.26
C LEU A 221 -1.76 -1.28 -3.47
N VAL A 222 -2.60 -2.28 -3.23
CA VAL A 222 -3.49 -2.85 -4.24
C VAL A 222 -4.92 -2.51 -3.88
N VAL A 223 -5.66 -1.97 -4.84
CA VAL A 223 -7.08 -1.63 -4.73
C VAL A 223 -7.81 -2.17 -5.94
N TYR A 224 -8.98 -2.76 -5.74
CA TYR A 224 -9.90 -3.05 -6.84
C TYR A 224 -11.36 -2.88 -6.41
N GLU A 225 -12.23 -2.70 -7.40
CA GLU A 225 -13.68 -2.59 -7.18
C GLU A 225 -14.29 -3.98 -6.99
N ARG A 226 -14.96 -4.18 -5.86
CA ARG A 226 -15.64 -5.43 -5.57
C ARG A 226 -17.12 -5.28 -5.86
N ASP A 227 -17.47 -5.46 -7.14
CA ASP A 227 -18.86 -5.47 -7.59
C ASP A 227 -19.63 -6.66 -7.01
N GLU A 228 -20.88 -6.44 -6.59
CA GLU A 228 -21.80 -7.53 -6.24
C GLU A 228 -22.52 -8.07 -7.50
N GLY A 229 -22.62 -9.39 -7.64
CA GLY A 229 -23.43 -10.02 -8.71
C GLY A 229 -22.70 -10.26 -10.04
N ALA A 230 -23.37 -10.01 -11.18
CA ALA A 230 -22.92 -10.47 -12.51
C ALA A 230 -21.69 -9.73 -13.10
N THR A 231 -21.20 -8.68 -12.44
CA THR A 231 -20.01 -7.90 -12.85
C THR A 231 -18.80 -8.11 -11.93
N LEU A 232 -18.92 -9.02 -10.97
CA LEU A 232 -17.88 -9.38 -10.01
C LEU A 232 -16.51 -9.61 -10.68
N GLY A 233 -15.54 -8.74 -10.35
CA GLY A 233 -14.17 -8.79 -10.88
C GLY A 233 -13.92 -8.04 -12.20
N LYS A 234 -14.92 -7.42 -12.84
CA LYS A 234 -14.71 -6.60 -14.05
C LYS A 234 -14.25 -5.16 -13.77
N GLY A 235 -13.97 -4.87 -12.50
CA GLY A 235 -13.58 -3.55 -12.01
C GLY A 235 -12.12 -3.19 -12.29
N LYS A 236 -11.82 -1.89 -12.21
CA LYS A 236 -10.47 -1.35 -12.36
C LYS A 236 -9.57 -1.84 -11.22
N VAL A 237 -8.36 -2.29 -11.53
CA VAL A 237 -7.33 -2.61 -10.53
C VAL A 237 -6.32 -1.46 -10.48
N LYS A 238 -6.01 -0.97 -9.28
CA LYS A 238 -4.88 -0.08 -9.02
C LYS A 238 -3.80 -0.79 -8.23
N VAL A 239 -2.56 -0.60 -8.67
CA VAL A 239 -1.35 -1.01 -7.96
C VAL A 239 -0.44 0.21 -7.91
N LYS A 240 -0.14 0.70 -6.71
CA LYS A 240 0.66 1.91 -6.51
C LYS A 240 1.65 1.70 -5.38
N LEU A 241 2.81 2.33 -5.47
CA LEU A 241 3.72 2.45 -4.35
C LEU A 241 3.28 3.60 -3.43
N VAL A 242 3.45 3.43 -2.12
CA VAL A 242 3.11 4.43 -1.10
C VAL A 242 4.14 4.41 0.05
N ASP A 243 4.13 5.47 0.86
CA ASP A 243 5.00 5.68 2.03
C ASP A 243 6.49 5.87 1.71
N PHE A 244 6.86 7.04 1.17
CA PHE A 244 8.22 7.30 0.67
C PHE A 244 9.17 8.02 1.63
N ALA A 245 8.79 8.14 2.90
CA ALA A 245 9.56 8.84 3.94
C ALA A 245 10.95 8.23 4.23
N HIS A 246 11.27 7.09 3.64
CA HIS A 246 12.51 6.34 3.86
C HIS A 246 13.12 5.84 2.55
N VAL A 247 12.79 6.51 1.43
CA VAL A 247 13.51 6.33 0.17
C VAL A 247 14.86 7.03 0.28
N VAL A 248 15.93 6.33 -0.06
CA VAL A 248 17.30 6.87 -0.04
C VAL A 248 17.93 6.76 -1.43
N GLU A 249 19.00 7.52 -1.66
CA GLU A 249 19.73 7.48 -2.93
C GLU A 249 20.36 6.09 -3.17
N GLY A 250 20.12 5.53 -4.36
CA GLY A 250 20.60 4.20 -4.75
C GLY A 250 22.05 4.16 -5.22
N LYS A 251 22.67 5.30 -5.51
CA LYS A 251 24.10 5.47 -5.85
C LYS A 251 24.59 4.53 -6.97
N GLY A 252 23.75 4.29 -7.98
CA GLY A 252 24.12 3.41 -9.09
C GLY A 252 23.99 1.92 -8.78
N VAL A 253 23.38 1.54 -7.65
CA VAL A 253 23.16 0.16 -7.24
C VAL A 253 21.67 -0.18 -7.29
N ILE A 254 21.34 -1.37 -7.78
CA ILE A 254 19.98 -1.93 -7.77
C ILE A 254 19.52 -2.15 -6.32
N ASP A 255 18.26 -1.83 -6.04
CA ASP A 255 17.63 -2.17 -4.76
C ASP A 255 17.27 -3.66 -4.70
N HIS A 256 18.25 -4.50 -4.38
CA HIS A 256 18.04 -5.94 -4.23
C HIS A 256 17.07 -6.30 -3.10
N ASN A 257 16.95 -5.46 -2.06
CA ASN A 257 16.04 -5.72 -0.95
C ASN A 257 14.59 -5.58 -1.40
N PHE A 258 14.25 -4.50 -2.09
CA PHE A 258 12.92 -4.29 -2.63
C PHE A 258 12.61 -5.26 -3.76
N LEU A 259 13.53 -5.43 -4.71
CA LEU A 259 13.35 -6.33 -5.86
C LEU A 259 13.12 -7.78 -5.42
N GLY A 260 13.88 -8.27 -4.44
CA GLY A 260 13.70 -9.61 -3.88
C GLY A 260 12.32 -9.79 -3.23
N GLY A 261 11.89 -8.82 -2.43
CA GLY A 261 10.56 -8.81 -1.83
C GLY A 261 9.42 -8.77 -2.85
N LEU A 262 9.58 -7.96 -3.90
CA LEU A 262 8.63 -7.85 -5.00
C LEU A 262 8.52 -9.17 -5.78
N CYS A 263 9.64 -9.83 -6.08
CA CYS A 263 9.64 -11.14 -6.75
C CYS A 263 8.92 -12.20 -5.90
N SER A 264 9.15 -12.18 -4.59
CA SER A 264 8.45 -13.07 -3.65
C SER A 264 6.95 -12.81 -3.62
N LEU A 265 6.52 -11.54 -3.57
CA LEU A 265 5.09 -11.18 -3.64
C LEU A 265 4.44 -11.64 -4.95
N ILE A 266 5.09 -11.40 -6.10
CA ILE A 266 4.62 -11.83 -7.41
C ILE A 266 4.41 -13.34 -7.42
N ARG A 267 5.34 -14.11 -6.86
CA ARG A 267 5.21 -15.56 -6.74
C ARG A 267 3.99 -15.95 -5.92
N PHE A 268 3.81 -15.38 -4.73
CA PHE A 268 2.65 -15.70 -3.87
C PHE A 268 1.31 -15.41 -4.55
N ILE A 269 1.20 -14.27 -5.24
CA ILE A 269 -0.01 -13.92 -6.00
C ILE A 269 -0.22 -14.88 -7.19
N SER A 270 0.86 -15.28 -7.88
CA SER A 270 0.79 -16.25 -8.97
C SER A 270 0.39 -17.65 -8.48
N ASP A 271 0.86 -18.06 -7.31
CA ASP A 271 0.50 -19.35 -6.70
C ASP A 271 -1.00 -19.38 -6.38
N VAL A 272 -1.56 -18.30 -5.84
CA VAL A 272 -3.01 -18.14 -5.60
C VAL A 272 -3.81 -18.17 -6.92
N LEU A 273 -3.34 -17.45 -7.95
CA LEU A 273 -4.00 -17.44 -9.27
C LEU A 273 -4.06 -18.85 -9.88
N THR A 274 -2.96 -19.60 -9.79
CA THR A 274 -2.83 -20.93 -10.39
C THR A 274 -3.39 -22.06 -9.52
N GLY A 275 -3.68 -21.80 -8.24
CA GLY A 275 -4.12 -22.80 -7.25
C GLY A 275 -2.98 -23.67 -6.71
N LEU A 276 -1.73 -23.27 -6.91
CA LEU A 276 -0.55 -23.99 -6.39
C LEU A 276 -0.31 -23.73 -4.91
N ASP A 277 -0.97 -22.72 -4.35
CA ASP A 277 -0.90 -22.36 -2.94
C ASP A 277 -1.55 -23.42 -2.02
N GLU A 278 -2.46 -24.25 -2.55
CA GLU A 278 -3.07 -25.39 -1.85
C GLU A 278 -2.08 -26.54 -1.58
N ASN A 279 -1.05 -26.70 -2.42
CA ASN A 279 -0.05 -27.78 -2.29
C ASN A 279 1.03 -27.50 -1.23
N CYS A 280 1.00 -26.32 -0.61
CA CYS A 280 1.97 -25.87 0.40
C CYS A 280 1.37 -25.78 1.82
N ILE A 281 0.23 -26.44 2.05
CA ILE A 281 -0.48 -26.51 3.33
C ILE A 281 0.03 -27.67 4.19
#